data_AF-A0A7S0M486-F1
#
_entry.id   AF-A0A7S0M486-F1
#
_cell.length_a   1.000
_cell.length_b   1.000
_cell.length_c   1.000
_cell.angle_alpha   90.00
_cell.angle_beta   90.00
_cell.angle_gamma   90.00
#
_symmetry.space_group_name_H-M   'P 1'
#
loop_
_entity.id
_entity.type
_entity.pdbx_description
1 polymer ?
#
loop_
_entity_poly.entity_id
_entity_poly.type
_entity_poly.pdbx_seq_one_letter_code
_entity_poly.pdbx_strand_id
1 'polypeptide(L)'
;VSMVGSLLASFQQCASRLRREEGLPADRTPADDFPLLAARILVDLYWADGREEHLIDAITICRRALGASVTNFQFKLQLLELYRLVGAYSLMNSVFASLDVKHILWDTLSHLILPASWQFGGLRTIRQTCDQLGRLDRENKKDSHDYAFQAFRHGTYSKVERARTLNHITDIRVPHLRAAAVAVDAARLRPLRLGHPRPP
;
A
#
# COMPACT_ATOMS: atom_id res chain seq x y z
N VAL A 1 26.95 8.76 -2.95
CA VAL A 1 26.63 10.09 -2.36
C VAL A 1 26.63 11.22 -3.40
N SER A 2 27.65 11.37 -4.25
CA SER A 2 27.71 12.44 -5.29
C SER A 2 26.50 12.46 -6.24
N MET A 3 26.03 11.28 -6.68
CA MET A 3 24.88 11.15 -7.57
C MET A 3 23.56 11.59 -6.90
N VAL A 4 23.32 11.20 -5.65
CA VAL A 4 22.12 11.61 -4.89
C VAL A 4 22.09 13.13 -4.70
N GLY A 5 23.23 13.74 -4.37
CA GLY A 5 23.36 15.19 -4.30
C GLY A 5 23.05 15.90 -5.62
N SER A 6 23.53 15.36 -6.75
CA SER A 6 23.24 15.90 -8.08
C SER A 6 21.76 15.80 -8.47
N LEU A 7 21.08 14.72 -8.08
CA LEU A 7 19.65 14.51 -8.31
C LEU A 7 18.81 15.48 -7.47
N LEU A 8 19.20 15.73 -6.22
CA LEU A 8 18.52 16.70 -5.35
C LEU A 8 18.74 18.14 -5.81
N ALA A 9 19.94 18.47 -6.29
CA ALA A 9 20.22 19.78 -6.89
C ALA A 9 19.38 19.99 -8.15
N SER A 10 19.28 18.96 -9.01
CA SER A 10 18.42 18.97 -10.19
C SER A 10 16.94 19.13 -9.82
N PHE A 11 16.48 18.45 -8.76
CA PHE A 11 15.13 18.63 -8.21
C PHE A 11 14.89 20.07 -7.76
N GLN A 12 15.80 20.68 -7.00
CA GLN A 12 15.66 22.07 -6.55
C GLN A 12 15.67 23.06 -7.72
N GLN A 13 16.47 22.79 -8.75
CA GLN A 13 16.51 23.57 -9.98
C GLN A 13 15.22 23.42 -10.81
N CYS A 14 14.65 22.23 -10.87
CA CYS A 14 13.36 21.99 -11.53
C CYS A 14 12.19 22.58 -10.72
N ALA A 15 12.20 22.45 -9.39
CA ALA A 15 11.17 22.99 -8.50
C ALA A 15 11.10 24.53 -8.54
N SER A 16 12.26 25.20 -8.68
CA SER A 16 12.31 26.66 -8.83
C SER A 16 11.88 27.15 -10.21
N ARG A 17 12.02 26.32 -11.25
CA ARG A 17 11.57 26.61 -12.63
C ARG A 17 10.09 26.29 -12.86
N LEU A 18 9.58 25.29 -12.16
CA LEU A 18 8.17 24.92 -12.12
C LEU A 18 7.53 25.53 -10.87
N ARG A 19 7.64 26.86 -10.70
CA ARG A 19 6.93 27.56 -9.63
C ARG A 19 5.46 27.17 -9.73
N ARG A 20 4.96 26.46 -8.72
CA ARG A 20 3.53 26.19 -8.61
C ARG A 20 2.83 27.53 -8.55
N GLU A 21 1.94 27.77 -9.50
CA GLU A 21 1.00 28.87 -9.39
C GLU A 21 0.20 28.67 -8.10
N GLU A 22 0.15 29.69 -7.25
CA GLU A 22 -0.59 29.64 -5.99
C GLU A 22 -2.08 29.38 -6.31
N GLY A 23 -2.61 28.27 -5.80
CA GLY A 23 -4.04 27.94 -5.92
C GLY A 23 -4.40 26.72 -6.78
N LEU A 24 -3.46 26.13 -7.53
CA LEU A 24 -3.72 24.85 -8.19
C LEU A 24 -3.57 23.67 -7.21
N PRO A 25 -4.40 22.61 -7.33
CA PRO A 25 -4.19 21.38 -6.57
C PRO A 25 -2.77 20.88 -6.79
N ALA A 26 -2.15 20.35 -5.72
CA ALA A 26 -0.76 19.92 -5.73
C ALA A 26 -0.59 18.63 -6.55
N ASP A 27 -0.81 18.72 -7.86
CA ASP A 27 -0.68 17.61 -8.80
C ASP A 27 0.78 17.18 -8.93
N ARG A 28 0.93 15.91 -9.35
CA ARG A 28 2.22 15.31 -9.64
C ARG A 28 2.90 16.08 -10.79
N THR A 29 4.18 16.39 -10.59
CA THR A 29 5.01 17.00 -11.63
C THR A 29 6.08 16.02 -12.11
N PRO A 30 6.62 16.16 -13.35
CA PRO A 30 7.75 15.36 -13.79
C PRO A 30 9.00 15.51 -12.92
N ALA A 31 9.14 16.65 -12.23
CA ALA A 31 10.25 16.87 -11.30
C ALA A 31 10.16 15.95 -10.06
N ASP A 32 8.98 15.43 -9.72
CA ASP A 32 8.80 14.52 -8.59
C ASP A 32 9.52 13.17 -8.80
N ASP A 33 9.90 12.83 -10.04
CA ASP A 33 10.60 11.58 -10.34
C ASP A 33 12.06 11.59 -9.85
N PHE A 34 12.71 12.77 -9.76
CA PHE A 34 14.08 12.89 -9.26
C PHE A 34 14.25 12.47 -7.78
N PRO A 35 13.48 13.01 -6.82
CA PRO A 35 13.57 12.57 -5.43
C PRO A 35 13.11 11.12 -5.25
N LEU A 36 12.17 10.64 -6.08
CA LEU A 36 11.74 9.23 -6.07
C LEU A 36 12.91 8.30 -6.43
N LEU A 37 13.61 8.63 -7.53
CA LEU A 37 14.79 7.89 -8.00
C LEU A 37 15.93 7.98 -6.98
N ALA A 38 16.19 9.17 -6.43
CA ALA A 38 17.22 9.37 -5.41
C ALA A 38 16.97 8.49 -4.17
N ALA A 39 15.73 8.45 -3.68
CA ALA A 39 15.36 7.60 -2.56
C ALA A 39 15.43 6.10 -2.92
N ARG A 40 15.17 5.71 -4.18
CA ARG A 40 15.33 4.31 -4.60
C ARG A 40 16.79 3.88 -4.63
N ILE A 41 17.67 4.73 -5.17
CA ILE A 41 19.13 4.49 -5.18
C ILE A 41 19.65 4.32 -3.76
N LEU A 42 19.16 5.12 -2.80
CA LEU A 42 19.54 4.97 -1.39
C LEU A 42 19.10 3.64 -0.79
N VAL A 43 17.92 3.14 -1.17
CA VAL A 43 17.48 1.78 -0.77
C VAL A 43 18.38 0.71 -1.37
N ASP A 44 18.76 0.84 -2.65
CA ASP A 44 19.66 -0.11 -3.29
C ASP A 44 21.06 -0.08 -2.65
N LEU A 45 21.56 1.11 -2.25
CA LEU A 45 22.79 1.26 -1.47
C LEU A 45 22.68 0.66 -0.07
N TYR A 46 21.53 0.77 0.59
CA TYR A 46 21.28 0.09 1.87
C TYR A 46 21.39 -1.43 1.72
N TRP A 47 20.84 -2.02 0.66
CA TRP A 47 20.98 -3.46 0.43
C TRP A 47 22.41 -3.90 0.13
N ALA A 48 23.24 -3.02 -0.45
CA ALA A 48 24.65 -3.30 -0.73
C ALA A 48 25.55 -3.14 0.50
N ASP A 49 25.40 -2.02 1.23
CA ASP A 49 26.32 -1.64 2.31
C ASP A 49 25.79 -1.99 3.72
N GLY A 50 24.49 -2.23 3.87
CA GLY A 50 23.83 -2.52 5.15
C GLY A 50 23.70 -1.32 6.10
N ARG A 51 24.06 -0.10 5.66
CA ARG A 51 24.06 1.10 6.52
C ARG A 51 22.68 1.72 6.66
N GLU A 52 22.19 1.80 7.89
CA GLU A 52 20.87 2.37 8.23
C GLU A 52 20.75 3.87 7.89
N GLU A 53 21.87 4.59 7.82
CA GLU A 53 21.95 6.01 7.42
C GLU A 53 21.25 6.25 6.07
N HIS A 54 21.41 5.33 5.11
CA HIS A 54 20.80 5.45 3.78
C HIS A 54 19.28 5.36 3.82
N LEU A 55 18.72 4.57 4.75
CA LEU A 55 17.28 4.45 4.97
C LEU A 55 16.71 5.76 5.57
N ILE A 56 17.42 6.35 6.53
CA ILE A 56 17.02 7.61 7.16
C ILE A 56 17.05 8.74 6.12
N ASP A 57 18.10 8.80 5.28
CA ASP A 57 18.21 9.76 4.19
C ASP A 57 17.08 9.60 3.17
N ALA A 58 16.77 8.35 2.78
CA ALA A 58 15.68 8.06 1.84
C ALA A 58 14.32 8.50 2.39
N ILE A 59 14.04 8.25 3.67
CA ILE A 59 12.81 8.70 4.34
C ILE A 59 12.75 10.22 4.36
N THR A 60 13.86 10.89 4.69
CA THR A 60 13.93 12.36 4.79
C THR A 60 13.66 13.01 3.44
N ILE A 61 14.25 12.49 2.36
CA ILE A 61 14.02 12.96 0.99
C ILE A 61 12.55 12.76 0.59
N CYS A 62 12.01 11.55 0.77
CA CYS A 62 10.61 11.25 0.42
C CYS A 62 9.61 12.10 1.21
N ARG A 63 9.84 12.32 2.52
CA ARG A 63 8.96 13.17 3.34
C ARG A 63 8.98 14.63 2.89
N ARG A 64 10.17 15.15 2.55
CA ARG A 64 10.30 16.52 2.04
C ARG A 64 9.62 16.67 0.68
N ALA A 65 9.80 15.69 -0.20
CA ALA A 65 9.15 15.66 -1.52
C ALA A 65 7.63 15.55 -1.41
N LEU A 66 7.11 14.75 -0.46
CA LEU A 66 5.68 14.66 -0.18
C LEU A 66 5.10 15.98 0.36
N GLY A 67 5.87 16.73 1.16
CA GLY A 67 5.48 18.06 1.63
C GLY A 67 5.33 19.07 0.48
N ALA A 68 6.13 18.91 -0.58
CA ALA A 68 5.92 19.65 -1.82
C ALA A 68 4.71 19.09 -2.59
N SER A 69 4.64 17.79 -2.83
CA SER A 69 3.66 17.14 -3.71
C SER A 69 2.74 16.19 -2.93
N VAL A 70 1.78 16.77 -2.19
CA VAL A 70 0.96 16.04 -1.19
C VAL A 70 0.06 14.98 -1.83
N THR A 71 -0.38 15.19 -3.08
CA THR A 71 -1.27 14.26 -3.77
C THR A 71 -0.52 13.06 -4.37
N ASN A 72 0.82 13.13 -4.47
CA ASN A 72 1.59 12.11 -5.15
C ASN A 72 1.59 10.79 -4.36
N PHE A 73 0.86 9.81 -4.89
CA PHE A 73 0.74 8.48 -4.29
C PHE A 73 2.06 7.70 -4.32
N GLN A 74 2.97 7.98 -5.27
CA GLN A 74 4.22 7.24 -5.40
C GLN A 74 5.13 7.48 -4.19
N PHE A 75 5.21 8.72 -3.70
CA PHE A 75 5.93 9.01 -2.46
C PHE A 75 5.31 8.30 -1.26
N LYS A 76 3.97 8.23 -1.19
CA LYS A 76 3.28 7.52 -0.11
C LYS A 76 3.57 6.01 -0.16
N LEU A 77 3.55 5.40 -1.35
CA LEU A 77 3.90 3.99 -1.54
C LEU A 77 5.35 3.71 -1.16
N GLN A 78 6.29 4.56 -1.59
CA GLN A 78 7.70 4.40 -1.24
C GLN A 78 7.95 4.59 0.25
N LEU A 79 7.25 5.51 0.91
CA LEU A 79 7.29 5.67 2.37
C LEU A 79 6.71 4.45 3.10
N LEU A 80 5.66 3.80 2.58
CA LEU A 80 5.14 2.56 3.16
C LEU A 80 6.20 1.46 3.15
N GLU A 81 6.91 1.29 2.04
CA GLU A 81 8.00 0.31 1.95
C GLU A 81 9.14 0.63 2.91
N LEU A 82 9.57 1.90 2.96
CA LEU A 82 10.63 2.36 3.87
C LEU A 82 10.23 2.16 5.34
N TYR A 83 9.00 2.52 5.73
CA TYR A 83 8.54 2.31 7.11
C TYR A 83 8.37 0.84 7.46
N ARG A 84 8.04 -0.01 6.49
CA ARG A 84 8.03 -1.46 6.68
C ARG A 84 9.44 -1.99 6.96
N LEU A 85 10.46 -1.48 6.25
CA LEU A 85 11.87 -1.86 6.48
C LEU A 85 12.38 -1.42 7.86
N VAL A 86 12.03 -0.21 8.30
CA VAL A 86 12.38 0.30 9.65
C VAL A 86 11.55 -0.37 10.76
N GLY A 87 10.40 -0.97 10.42
CA GLY A 87 9.46 -1.52 11.40
C GLY A 87 8.57 -0.49 12.09
N ALA A 88 8.46 0.71 11.52
CA ALA A 88 7.65 1.80 12.06
C ALA A 88 6.16 1.65 11.69
N TYR A 89 5.48 0.68 12.31
CA TYR A 89 4.09 0.32 11.99
C TYR A 89 3.09 1.48 12.11
N SER A 90 3.21 2.31 13.14
CA SER A 90 2.28 3.43 13.39
C SER A 90 2.33 4.47 12.26
N LEU A 91 3.53 4.81 11.80
CA LEU A 91 3.76 5.73 10.68
C LEU A 91 3.33 5.12 9.36
N MET A 92 3.61 3.83 9.15
CA MET A 92 3.13 3.12 7.97
C MET A 92 1.60 3.12 7.89
N ASN A 93 0.90 2.83 9.00
CA ASN A 93 -0.56 2.83 9.04
C ASN A 93 -1.16 4.23 8.81
N SER A 94 -0.51 5.30 9.27
CA SER A 94 -0.98 6.67 9.02
C SER A 94 -0.77 7.08 7.55
N VAL A 95 0.35 6.71 6.93
CA VAL A 95 0.57 6.93 5.49
C VAL A 95 -0.44 6.11 4.66
N PHE A 96 -0.71 4.86 5.03
CA PHE A 96 -1.70 4.03 4.34
C PHE A 96 -3.11 4.63 4.44
N ALA A 97 -3.48 5.16 5.60
CA ALA A 97 -4.75 5.88 5.77
C ALA A 97 -4.82 7.13 4.86
N SER A 98 -3.70 7.81 4.66
CA SER A 98 -3.63 8.99 3.77
C SER A 98 -3.73 8.67 2.27
N LEU A 99 -3.62 7.40 1.86
CA LEU A 99 -3.89 7.00 0.47
C LEU A 99 -5.38 7.03 0.14
N ASP A 100 -6.26 7.02 1.14
CA ASP A 100 -7.73 6.98 0.97
C ASP A 100 -8.16 5.86 -0.02
N VAL A 101 -7.72 4.63 0.27
CA VAL A 101 -7.97 3.45 -0.57
C VAL A 101 -9.46 3.13 -0.63
N LYS A 102 -10.04 3.16 -1.83
CA LYS A 102 -11.48 2.97 -2.08
C LYS A 102 -11.79 1.74 -2.93
N HIS A 103 -12.92 1.09 -2.61
CA HIS A 103 -13.56 0.01 -3.38
C HIS A 103 -12.55 -1.02 -3.92
N ILE A 104 -12.43 -1.11 -5.24
CA ILE A 104 -11.61 -2.07 -5.96
C ILE A 104 -10.12 -1.98 -5.62
N LEU A 105 -9.64 -0.82 -5.16
CA LEU A 105 -8.24 -0.64 -4.76
C LEU A 105 -7.87 -1.50 -3.54
N TRP A 106 -8.84 -1.91 -2.72
CA TRP A 106 -8.57 -2.85 -1.63
C TRP A 106 -8.06 -4.20 -2.13
N ASP A 107 -8.55 -4.69 -3.27
CA ASP A 107 -8.09 -5.98 -3.82
C ASP A 107 -6.62 -5.93 -4.28
N THR A 108 -6.17 -4.77 -4.75
CA THR A 108 -4.80 -4.59 -5.23
C THR A 108 -3.84 -4.10 -4.16
N LEU A 109 -4.26 -3.25 -3.21
CA LEU A 109 -3.36 -2.58 -2.26
C LEU A 109 -3.39 -3.17 -0.85
N SER A 110 -4.34 -4.06 -0.53
CA SER A 110 -4.42 -4.70 0.80
C SER A 110 -3.15 -5.46 1.18
N HIS A 111 -2.43 -6.03 0.20
CA HIS A 111 -1.17 -6.75 0.44
C HIS A 111 -0.05 -5.85 1.00
N LEU A 112 -0.16 -4.53 0.89
CA LEU A 112 0.83 -3.60 1.44
C LEU A 112 0.73 -3.48 2.96
N ILE A 113 -0.49 -3.56 3.50
CA ILE A 113 -0.76 -3.36 4.93
C ILE A 113 -0.91 -4.68 5.70
N LEU A 114 -1.56 -5.69 5.10
CA LEU A 114 -1.94 -6.92 5.81
C LEU A 114 -0.74 -7.68 6.41
N PRO A 115 0.34 -7.94 5.66
CA PRO A 115 1.49 -8.69 6.19
C PRO A 115 2.22 -7.92 7.29
N ALA A 116 2.38 -6.61 7.12
CA ALA A 116 3.01 -5.75 8.11
C ALA A 116 2.15 -5.66 9.38
N SER A 117 0.83 -5.49 9.27
CA SER A 117 -0.07 -5.54 10.42
C SER A 117 -0.02 -6.89 11.14
N TRP A 118 0.11 -8.01 10.42
CA TRP A 118 0.27 -9.32 11.04
C TRP A 118 1.58 -9.43 11.83
N GLN A 119 2.69 -8.97 11.25
CA GLN A 119 4.02 -9.00 11.87
C GLN A 119 4.11 -8.09 13.12
N PHE A 120 3.52 -6.90 13.06
CA PHE A 120 3.61 -5.90 14.13
C PHE A 120 2.41 -5.93 15.11
N GLY A 121 1.53 -6.93 15.03
CA GLY A 121 0.42 -7.13 15.99
C GLY A 121 -0.78 -6.18 15.82
N GLY A 122 -0.95 -5.59 14.64
CA GLY A 122 -2.04 -4.67 14.29
C GLY A 122 -3.41 -5.33 14.08
N LEU A 123 -3.90 -6.13 15.03
CA LEU A 123 -5.12 -6.95 14.89
C LEU A 123 -6.35 -6.15 14.44
N ARG A 124 -6.51 -4.91 14.91
CA ARG A 124 -7.63 -4.04 14.53
C ARG A 124 -7.60 -3.70 13.03
N THR A 125 -6.43 -3.32 12.52
CA THR A 125 -6.24 -2.96 11.11
C THR A 125 -6.44 -4.18 10.21
N ILE A 126 -5.98 -5.36 10.64
CA ILE A 126 -6.19 -6.61 9.90
C ILE A 126 -7.69 -6.90 9.79
N ARG A 127 -8.42 -6.86 10.91
CA ARG A 127 -9.86 -7.09 10.92
C ARG A 127 -10.61 -6.13 9.99
N GLN A 128 -10.30 -4.84 10.09
CA GLN A 128 -10.90 -3.82 9.22
C GLN A 128 -10.62 -4.11 7.74
N THR A 129 -9.39 -4.47 7.41
CA THR A 129 -9.00 -4.81 6.03
C THR A 129 -9.73 -6.06 5.54
N CYS A 130 -9.82 -7.10 6.35
CA CYS A 130 -10.58 -8.32 6.05
C CYS A 130 -12.08 -8.04 5.86
N ASP A 131 -12.67 -7.16 6.68
CA ASP A 131 -14.07 -6.74 6.55
C ASP A 131 -14.30 -6.02 5.21
N GLN A 132 -13.40 -5.12 4.80
CA GLN A 132 -13.49 -4.41 3.52
C GLN A 132 -13.35 -5.38 2.34
N LEU A 133 -12.37 -6.28 2.37
CA LEU A 133 -12.19 -7.30 1.34
C LEU A 133 -13.39 -8.25 1.25
N GLY A 134 -13.97 -8.63 2.39
CA GLY A 134 -15.16 -9.47 2.45
C GLY A 134 -16.44 -8.79 1.95
N ARG A 135 -16.51 -7.45 2.02
CA ARG A 135 -17.59 -6.65 1.39
C ARG A 135 -17.38 -6.58 -0.12
N LEU A 136 -16.16 -6.25 -0.55
CA LEU A 136 -15.79 -6.18 -1.97
C LEU A 136 -16.05 -7.50 -2.70
N ASP A 137 -15.74 -8.66 -2.10
CA ASP A 137 -16.05 -9.98 -2.68
C ASP A 137 -17.55 -10.17 -2.95
N ARG A 138 -18.41 -9.78 -2.01
CA ARG A 138 -19.87 -9.90 -2.16
C ARG A 138 -20.40 -8.97 -3.25
N GLU A 139 -19.92 -7.74 -3.27
CA GLU A 139 -20.25 -6.74 -4.30
C GLU A 139 -19.79 -7.22 -5.67
N ASN A 140 -18.55 -7.67 -5.79
CA ASN A 140 -17.98 -8.15 -7.05
C ASN A 140 -18.72 -9.38 -7.61
N LYS A 141 -19.15 -10.31 -6.75
CA LYS A 141 -19.98 -11.46 -7.16
C LYS A 141 -21.32 -11.00 -7.71
N LYS A 142 -22.01 -10.12 -7.00
CA LYS A 142 -23.28 -9.54 -7.43
C LYS A 142 -23.15 -8.84 -8.78
N ASP A 143 -22.19 -7.93 -8.89
CA ASP A 143 -21.96 -7.13 -10.09
C ASP A 143 -21.56 -8.01 -11.29
N SER A 144 -20.79 -9.07 -11.05
CA SER A 144 -20.40 -10.02 -12.10
C SER A 144 -21.59 -10.82 -12.64
N HIS A 145 -22.57 -11.17 -11.80
CA HIS A 145 -23.80 -11.81 -12.25
C HIS A 145 -24.67 -10.85 -13.08
N ASP A 146 -24.84 -9.61 -12.61
CA ASP A 146 -25.60 -8.58 -13.33
C ASP A 146 -24.94 -8.24 -14.68
N TYR A 147 -23.61 -8.14 -14.70
CA TYR A 147 -22.83 -7.93 -15.92
C TYR A 147 -22.97 -9.10 -16.91
N ALA A 148 -22.91 -10.35 -16.43
CA ALA A 148 -23.13 -11.52 -17.28
C ALA A 148 -24.55 -11.50 -17.89
N PHE A 149 -25.57 -11.19 -17.09
CA PHE A 149 -26.95 -11.08 -17.55
C PHE A 149 -27.12 -9.98 -18.62
N GLN A 150 -26.53 -8.80 -18.41
CA GLN A 150 -26.56 -7.72 -19.40
C GLN A 150 -25.82 -8.11 -20.69
N ALA A 151 -24.66 -8.75 -20.58
CA ALA A 151 -23.89 -9.22 -21.73
C ALA A 151 -24.69 -10.24 -22.58
N PHE A 152 -25.46 -11.11 -21.93
CA PHE A 152 -26.41 -12.00 -22.61
C PHE A 152 -27.49 -11.23 -23.35
N ARG A 153 -28.14 -10.25 -22.70
CA ARG A 153 -29.20 -9.43 -23.32
C ARG A 153 -28.72 -8.65 -24.54
N HIS A 154 -27.47 -8.18 -24.51
CA HIS A 154 -26.86 -7.41 -25.60
C HIS A 154 -26.14 -8.30 -26.65
N GLY A 155 -26.27 -9.62 -26.57
CA GLY A 155 -25.66 -10.56 -27.53
C GLY A 155 -24.13 -10.57 -27.53
N THR A 156 -23.47 -10.04 -26.49
CA THR A 156 -22.00 -9.98 -26.40
C THR A 156 -21.46 -11.15 -25.57
N TYR A 157 -21.55 -12.37 -26.10
CA TYR A 157 -21.23 -13.60 -25.38
C TYR A 157 -19.76 -13.70 -24.91
N SER A 158 -18.81 -13.09 -25.62
CA SER A 158 -17.39 -13.08 -25.20
C SER A 158 -17.18 -12.42 -23.83
N LYS A 159 -18.05 -11.50 -23.44
CA LYS A 159 -18.00 -10.83 -22.12
C LYS A 159 -18.56 -11.70 -20.99
N VAL A 160 -19.48 -12.62 -21.31
CA VAL A 160 -20.01 -13.59 -20.33
C VAL A 160 -18.90 -14.54 -19.88
N GLU A 161 -18.14 -15.09 -20.82
CA GLU A 161 -17.02 -15.98 -20.49
C GLU A 161 -15.98 -15.24 -19.64
N ARG A 162 -15.68 -13.98 -19.98
CA ARG A 162 -14.78 -13.13 -19.19
C ARG A 162 -15.27 -12.92 -17.76
N ALA A 163 -16.57 -12.71 -17.56
CA ALA A 163 -17.17 -12.58 -16.23
C ALA A 163 -17.06 -13.88 -15.42
N ARG A 164 -17.28 -15.03 -16.08
CA ARG A 164 -17.11 -16.35 -15.48
C ARG A 164 -15.67 -16.59 -15.03
N THR A 165 -14.69 -16.29 -15.89
CA THR A 165 -13.27 -16.43 -15.54
C THR A 165 -12.89 -15.55 -14.35
N LEU A 166 -13.37 -14.30 -14.33
CA LEU A 166 -13.09 -13.37 -13.22
C LEU A 166 -13.63 -13.90 -11.89
N ASN A 167 -14.88 -14.39 -11.87
CA ASN A 167 -15.47 -15.01 -10.68
C ASN A 167 -14.66 -16.21 -10.19
N HIS A 168 -14.21 -17.06 -11.12
CA HIS A 168 -13.38 -18.21 -10.78
C HIS A 168 -12.05 -17.79 -10.11
N ILE A 169 -11.39 -16.75 -10.62
CA ILE A 169 -10.17 -16.21 -10.03
C ILE A 169 -10.43 -15.63 -8.63
N THR A 170 -11.55 -14.93 -8.44
CA THR A 170 -11.91 -14.39 -7.12
C THR A 170 -12.20 -15.49 -6.11
N ASP A 171 -12.88 -16.57 -6.51
CA ASP A 171 -13.15 -17.70 -5.61
C ASP A 171 -11.87 -18.43 -5.16
N ILE A 172 -10.79 -18.36 -5.95
CA ILE A 172 -9.47 -18.87 -5.54
C ILE A 172 -8.77 -17.89 -4.58
N ARG A 173 -8.93 -16.58 -4.76
CA ARG A 173 -8.26 -15.56 -3.93
C ARG A 173 -8.94 -15.31 -2.57
N VAL A 174 -10.25 -15.44 -2.47
CA VAL A 174 -10.96 -15.08 -1.24
C VAL A 174 -10.74 -16.06 -0.05
N PRO A 175 -10.59 -17.39 -0.22
CA PRO A 175 -10.48 -18.30 0.92
C PRO A 175 -9.20 -18.11 1.75
N HIS A 176 -8.07 -17.71 1.15
CA HIS A 176 -6.85 -17.44 1.92
C HIS A 176 -6.97 -16.18 2.79
N LEU A 177 -7.69 -15.16 2.30
CA LEU A 177 -7.98 -13.93 3.05
C LEU A 177 -9.01 -14.18 4.17
N ARG A 178 -10.02 -15.02 3.92
CA ARG A 178 -11.00 -15.45 4.94
C ARG A 178 -10.35 -16.33 6.02
N ALA A 179 -9.46 -17.24 5.65
CA ALA A 179 -8.69 -18.04 6.61
C ALA A 179 -7.82 -17.14 7.51
N ALA A 180 -7.19 -16.11 6.94
CA ALA A 180 -6.45 -15.11 7.72
C ALA A 180 -7.37 -14.33 8.68
N ALA A 181 -8.56 -13.91 8.24
CA ALA A 181 -9.54 -13.24 9.11
C ALA A 181 -10.01 -14.12 10.28
N VAL A 182 -10.32 -15.39 10.01
CA VAL A 182 -10.69 -16.37 11.04
C VAL A 182 -9.52 -16.64 12.00
N ALA A 183 -8.28 -16.67 11.51
CA ALA A 183 -7.09 -16.79 12.34
C ALA A 183 -6.89 -15.55 13.26
N VAL A 184 -7.24 -14.35 12.80
CA VAL A 184 -7.23 -13.12 13.62
C VAL A 184 -8.27 -13.19 14.73
N ASP A 185 -9.48 -13.63 14.42
CA ASP A 185 -10.54 -13.81 15.43
C ASP A 185 -10.16 -14.92 16.44
N ALA A 186 -9.52 -16.00 15.98
CA ALA A 186 -8.98 -17.04 16.85
C ALA A 186 -7.81 -16.54 17.73
N ALA A 187 -6.95 -15.66 17.23
CA ALA A 187 -5.88 -15.02 18.00
C ALA A 187 -6.42 -14.09 19.10
N ARG A 188 -7.63 -13.53 18.92
CA ARG A 188 -8.35 -12.76 19.96
C ARG A 188 -8.88 -13.63 21.10
N LEU A 189 -9.26 -14.87 20.79
CA LEU A 189 -9.82 -15.83 21.74
C LEU A 189 -8.75 -16.66 22.47
N ARG A 190 -7.50 -16.66 21.99
CA ARG A 190 -6.37 -17.20 22.74
C ARG A 190 -5.88 -16.13 23.73
N PRO A 191 -6.10 -16.27 25.06
CA PRO A 191 -5.30 -15.51 26.00
C PRO A 191 -3.84 -15.85 25.71
N LEU A 192 -3.00 -14.83 25.52
CA LEU A 192 -1.55 -14.98 25.46
C LEU A 192 -1.13 -15.69 26.76
N ARG A 193 -0.96 -17.02 26.70
CA ARG A 193 -0.23 -17.76 27.73
C ARG A 193 1.24 -17.37 27.59
N LEU A 194 1.55 -16.16 28.03
CA LEU A 194 2.89 -15.81 28.46
C LEU A 194 3.22 -16.79 29.58
N GLY A 195 4.21 -17.63 29.34
CA GLY A 195 4.67 -18.61 30.32
C GLY A 195 5.03 -17.89 31.60
N HIS A 196 4.19 -18.04 32.63
CA HIS A 196 4.62 -17.79 33.99
C HIS A 196 5.71 -18.82 34.30
N PRO A 197 6.92 -18.42 34.72
CA PRO A 197 7.84 -19.36 35.32
C PRO A 197 7.15 -19.91 36.57
N ARG A 198 7.05 -21.24 36.67
CA ARG A 198 6.58 -21.90 37.88
C ARG A 198 7.46 -21.43 39.04
N PRO A 199 6.91 -20.88 40.13
CA PRO A 199 7.69 -20.68 41.35
C PRO A 199 8.11 -22.04 41.93
N PRO A 200 9.21 -22.07 42.70
CA PRO A 200 9.97 -23.28 43.06
C PRO A 200 9.15 -24.34 43.82
#